data_AF-A0A835MLQ3-F1
#
_entry.id   AF-A0A835MLQ3-F1
#
_cell.length_a   1.000
_cell.length_b   1.000
_cell.length_c   1.000
_cell.angle_alpha   90.00
_cell.angle_beta   90.00
_cell.angle_gamma   90.00
#
_symmetry.space_group_name_H-M   'P 1'
#
loop_
_entity.id
_entity.type
_entity.pdbx_description
1 polymer ?
#
loop_
_entity_poly.entity_id
_entity_poly.type
_entity_poly.pdbx_seq_one_letter_code
_entity_poly.pdbx_strand_id
1 'polypeptide(L)' 'MSDLQVIGGIKKLNHHNYNTWSTCMMSYMQGQDLWEVMNESKTLQPEVEDKLYAEEVEDKSV' A
#
# COMPACT_ATOMS: atom_id res chain seq x y z
N MET A 1 -10.09 37.67 -8.21
CA MET A 1 -9.78 36.30 -7.77
C MET A 1 -10.62 36.07 -6.53
N SER A 2 -11.82 35.55 -6.72
CA SER A 2 -12.84 35.49 -5.67
C SER A 2 -12.50 34.42 -4.65
N ASP A 3 -12.58 34.80 -3.39
CA ASP A 3 -12.35 33.98 -2.21
C ASP A 3 -12.83 32.54 -2.38
N LEU A 4 -11.85 31.64 -2.39
CA LEU A 4 -12.08 30.24 -2.19
C LEU A 4 -12.47 30.08 -0.71
N GLN A 5 -13.77 30.05 -0.39
CA GLN A 5 -14.28 29.73 0.93
C GLN A 5 -13.71 28.38 1.37
N VAL A 6 -12.64 28.44 2.16
CA VAL A 6 -12.03 27.31 2.83
C VAL A 6 -12.76 27.14 4.16
N ILE A 7 -13.71 26.21 4.23
CA ILE A 7 -14.29 25.76 5.49
C ILE A 7 -13.33 24.69 6.02
N GLY A 8 -12.61 24.97 7.12
CA GLY A 8 -11.78 23.98 7.82
C GLY A 8 -10.47 23.57 7.12
N GLY A 9 -9.89 24.41 6.25
CA GLY A 9 -8.62 24.12 5.58
C GLY A 9 -8.74 23.26 4.31
N ILE A 10 -9.88 22.59 4.13
CA ILE A 10 -10.11 21.69 3.00
C ILE A 10 -10.88 22.44 1.91
N LYS A 11 -10.28 22.50 0.72
CA LYS A 11 -10.91 23.10 -0.46
C LYS A 11 -12.07 22.20 -0.92
N LYS A 12 -13.25 22.78 -1.10
CA LYS A 12 -14.40 22.07 -1.68
C LYS A 12 -14.09 21.60 -3.11
N LEU A 13 -14.44 20.36 -3.42
CA LEU A 13 -14.31 19.80 -4.76
C LEU A 13 -15.26 20.49 -5.76
N ASN A 14 -14.77 20.78 -6.96
CA ASN A 14 -15.52 21.38 -8.05
C ASN A 14 -14.90 21.01 -9.41
N HIS A 15 -15.58 21.36 -10.50
CA HIS A 15 -15.16 21.00 -11.86
C HIS A 15 -13.74 21.50 -12.23
N HIS A 16 -13.27 22.61 -11.66
CA HIS A 16 -11.94 23.15 -11.96
C HIS A 16 -10.82 22.41 -11.24
N ASN A 17 -11.07 21.86 -10.04
CA ASN A 17 -10.06 21.15 -9.25
C ASN A 17 -10.20 19.62 -9.28
N TYR A 18 -11.24 19.10 -9.94
CA TYR A 18 -11.52 17.68 -10.02
C TYR A 18 -10.36 16.88 -10.62
N ASN A 19 -9.81 17.33 -11.75
CA ASN A 19 -8.73 16.61 -12.43
C ASN A 19 -7.48 16.49 -11.55
N THR A 20 -7.11 17.55 -10.84
CA THR A 20 -5.96 17.50 -9.91
C THR A 20 -6.24 16.55 -8.75
N TRP A 21 -7.45 16.59 -8.19
CA TRP A 21 -7.85 15.70 -7.10
C TRP A 21 -7.87 14.23 -7.54
N SER A 22 -8.41 13.93 -8.72
CA SER A 22 -8.52 12.55 -9.22
C SER A 22 -7.15 11.96 -9.55
N THR A 23 -6.25 12.72 -10.18
CA THR A 23 -4.86 12.29 -10.39
C THR A 23 -4.15 12.04 -9.07
N CYS A 24 -4.29 12.94 -8.09
CA CYS A 24 -3.67 12.77 -6.78
C CYS A 24 -4.18 11.51 -6.06
N MET A 25 -5.49 11.27 -6.06
CA MET A 25 -6.08 10.08 -5.44
C MET A 25 -5.65 8.79 -6.14
N MET A 26 -5.58 8.81 -7.48
CA MET A 26 -5.13 7.66 -8.27
C MET A 26 -3.67 7.30 -7.95
N SER A 27 -2.77 8.29 -7.94
CA SER A 27 -1.37 8.06 -7.58
C SER A 27 -1.20 7.60 -6.13
N TYR A 28 -2.02 8.13 -5.21
CA TYR A 28 -2.02 7.67 -3.81
C TYR A 28 -2.41 6.19 -3.71
N MET A 29 -3.50 5.78 -4.37
CA MET A 29 -3.95 4.37 -4.37
C MET A 29 -2.89 3.46 -5.00
N GLN A 30 -2.32 3.85 -6.13
CA GLN A 30 -1.22 3.10 -6.76
C GLN A 30 -0.02 2.93 -5.82
N GLY A 31 0.34 3.97 -5.06
CA GLY A 31 1.40 3.90 -4.07
C GLY A 31 1.08 2.95 -2.90
N GLN A 32 -0.20 2.88 -2.48
CA GLN A 32 -0.65 1.94 -1.45
C GLN A 32 -0.58 0.49 -1.95
N ASP A 33 -1.09 0.21 -3.14
CA ASP A 33 -1.04 -1.13 -3.74
C ASP A 33 0.41 -1.61 -3.90
N LEU A 34 1.32 -0.72 -4.32
CA LEU A 34 2.76 -1.04 -4.42
C LEU A 34 3.39 -1.29 -3.05
N TRP A 35 3.00 -0.55 -2.03
CA TRP A 35 3.49 -0.76 -0.66
C TRP A 35 3.04 -2.09 -0.08
N GLU A 36 1.80 -2.51 -0.36
CA GLU A 36 1.25 -3.81 0.03
C GLU A 36 2.07 -4.95 -0.58
N VAL A 37 2.33 -4.92 -1.90
CA VAL A 37 3.18 -5.92 -2.58
C VAL A 37 4.59 -5.96 -1.98
N MET A 38 5.20 -4.82 -1.67
CA MET A 38 6.52 -4.76 -1.04
C MET A 38 6.54 -5.28 0.41
N ASN A 39 5.42 -5.17 1.13
CA ASN A 39 5.29 -5.65 2.49
C ASN A 39 4.96 -7.15 2.54
N GLU A 40 4.17 -7.64 1.59
CA GLU A 40 3.86 -9.06 1.40
C GLU A 40 5.07 -9.86 0.90
N SER A 41 5.92 -9.23 0.07
CA SER A 41 7.18 -9.84 -0.39
C SER A 41 8.30 -9.87 0.66
N LYS A 42 8.06 -9.40 1.90
CA LYS A 42 9.03 -9.46 3.01
C LYS A 42 8.93 -10.73 3.88
N THR A 43 8.10 -11.69 3.51
CA THR A 43 7.99 -13.00 4.17
C THR A 43 8.20 -14.04 3.07
N LEU A 44 9.40 -14.55 2.83
CA LEU A 44 10.21 -15.34 3.76
C LEU A 44 11.68 -14.94 3.66
N GLN A 45 12.33 -14.68 4.81
CA GLN A 45 13.78 -14.73 4.85
C GLN A 45 14.20 -16.19 4.56
N PRO A 46 15.16 -16.44 3.65
CA PRO A 46 15.57 -17.80 3.31
C PRO A 46 16.07 -18.62 4.51
N GLU A 47 16.48 -17.98 5.61
CA GLU A 47 16.89 -18.67 6.84
C GLU A 47 15.75 -19.38 7.59
N VAL A 48 14.48 -19.03 7.34
CA VAL A 48 13.33 -19.66 8.01
C VAL A 48 12.80 -20.84 7.19
N GLU A 49 12.92 -20.77 5.86
CA GLU A 49 12.58 -21.87 4.95
C GLU A 49 13.48 -23.09 5.21
N ASP A 50 14.80 -22.90 5.30
CA ASP A 50 15.75 -24.00 5.55
C ASP A 50 15.50 -24.76 6.87
N LYS A 51 14.90 -24.10 7.87
CA LYS A 51 14.56 -24.72 9.15
C LYS A 51 13.20 -25.42 9.14
N LEU A 52 12.21 -24.85 8.45
CA LEU A 52 10.89 -25.48 8.33
C LEU A 52 10.96 -26.81 7.54
N TYR A 53 11.79 -26.86 6.49
CA TYR A 53 11.99 -28.07 5.71
C TYR A 53 12.82 -29.14 6.44
N ALA A 54 13.65 -28.76 7.41
CA ALA A 54 14.39 -29.72 8.23
C ALA A 54 13.50 -30.38 9.29
N GLU A 55 12.61 -29.61 9.92
CA GLU A 55 11.70 -30.12 10.98
C GLU A 55 10.56 -30.98 10.39
N GLU A 56 10.05 -30.67 9.18
CA GLU A 56 9.07 -31.53 8.48
C GLU A 56 9.64 -32.88 7.99
N VAL A 57 10.96 -32.99 7.79
CA VAL A 57 11.61 -34.24 7.38
C VAL A 57 11.86 -35.16 8.57
N GLU A 58 12.10 -34.61 9.77
CA GLU A 58 12.25 -35.42 10.98
C GLU A 58 10.92 -36.02 11.46
N ASP A 59 9.80 -35.28 11.39
CA ASP A 59 8.48 -35.76 11.84
C ASP A 59 7.87 -36.84 10.91
N LYS A 60 8.34 -36.96 9.67
CA LYS A 60 7.94 -38.03 8.73
C LYS A 60 8.83 -39.27 8.79
N SER A 61 9.86 -39.28 9.64
CA SER A 61 10.86 -40.36 9.72
C SER A 61 10.65 -41.36 10.86
N VAL A 62 9.59 -41.23 11.66
CA VAL A 62 9.21 -42.16 12.75
C VAL A 62 8.02 -43.02 12.36
#